data_AF-A0A3D4URI7-F1
#
_entry.id   AF-A0A3D4URI7-F1
#
_cell.length_a   1.000
_cell.length_b   1.000
_cell.length_c   1.000
_cell.angle_alpha   90.00
_cell.angle_beta   90.00
_cell.angle_gamma   90.00
#
_symmetry.space_group_name_H-M   'P 1'
#
loop_
_entity.id
_entity.type
_entity.pdbx_description
1 polymer ?
#
loop_
_entity_poly.entity_id
_entity_poly.type
_entity_poly.pdbx_seq_one_letter_code
_entity_poly.pdbx_strand_id
1 'polypeptide(L)'
;MSKNLLILIACSVLAQSLTWLQTNGQLIWPWIKKNEYIVLLASYPIGWLFWKCTEYGYPAFDGQPWPVRFLIHVAGILTFIIFTTWLLKEPFTLKIVVQILLCFSILGVQFFWK
;
A
#
# COMPACT_ATOMS: atom_id res chain seq x y z
N MET A 1 -11.76 -2.08 17.57
CA MET A 1 -11.41 -2.24 16.14
C MET A 1 -11.83 -3.63 15.70
N SER A 2 -12.59 -3.78 14.60
CA SER A 2 -13.00 -5.13 14.16
C SER A 2 -11.78 -5.95 13.75
N LYS A 3 -11.79 -7.25 14.03
CA LYS A 3 -10.70 -8.18 13.62
C LYS A 3 -10.39 -8.05 12.13
N ASN A 4 -11.43 -7.89 11.32
CA ASN A 4 -11.35 -7.72 9.87
C ASN A 4 -10.61 -6.44 9.47
N LEU A 5 -10.85 -5.31 10.15
CA LEU A 5 -10.15 -4.05 9.88
C LEU A 5 -8.65 -4.16 10.20
N LEU A 6 -8.29 -4.85 11.29
CA LEU A 6 -6.87 -5.09 11.62
C LEU A 6 -6.17 -5.94 10.54
N ILE A 7 -6.83 -7.00 10.07
CA ILE A 7 -6.30 -7.84 9.00
C ILE A 7 -6.15 -7.05 7.70
N LEU A 8 -7.15 -6.24 7.33
CA LEU A 8 -7.08 -5.34 6.18
C LEU A 8 -5.84 -4.43 6.28
N ILE A 9 -5.63 -3.76 7.41
CA ILE A 9 -4.49 -2.86 7.59
C ILE A 9 -3.17 -3.62 7.46
N ALA A 10 -3.04 -4.76 8.17
CA ALA A 10 -1.81 -5.56 8.15
C ALA A 10 -1.49 -6.11 6.75
N CYS A 11 -2.47 -6.71 6.07
CA CYS A 11 -2.32 -7.21 4.71
C CYS A 11 -2.02 -6.08 3.72
N SER A 12 -2.64 -4.90 3.88
CA SER A 12 -2.38 -3.74 3.01
C SER A 12 -0.95 -3.26 3.13
N VAL A 13 -0.45 -3.06 4.36
CA VAL A 13 0.93 -2.63 4.59
C VAL A 13 1.92 -3.67 4.06
N LEU A 14 1.68 -4.96 4.31
CA LEU A 14 2.53 -6.03 3.79
C LEU A 14 2.53 -6.09 2.26
N ALA A 15 1.35 -6.08 1.63
CA ALA A 15 1.22 -6.11 0.18
C ALA A 15 1.92 -4.91 -0.48
N GLN A 16 1.72 -3.71 0.06
CA GLN A 16 2.34 -2.49 -0.45
C GLN A 16 3.86 -2.51 -0.25
N SER A 17 4.35 -3.03 0.88
CA SER A 17 5.80 -3.15 1.14
C SER A 17 6.46 -4.09 0.13
N LEU A 18 5.85 -5.26 -0.09
CA LEU A 18 6.33 -6.23 -1.07
C LEU A 18 6.24 -5.67 -2.50
N THR A 19 5.16 -4.94 -2.83
CA THR A 19 5.03 -4.26 -4.13
C THR A 19 6.12 -3.24 -4.34
N TRP A 20 6.47 -2.45 -3.31
CA TRP A 20 7.57 -1.49 -3.41
C TRP A 20 8.90 -2.21 -3.67
N LEU A 21 9.20 -3.28 -2.91
CA LEU A 21 10.42 -4.07 -3.09
C LEU A 21 10.46 -4.70 -4.49
N GLN A 22 9.34 -5.22 -4.98
CA GLN A 22 9.23 -5.83 -6.30
C GLN A 22 9.51 -4.82 -7.43
N THR A 23 8.92 -3.63 -7.33
CA THR A 23 8.94 -2.64 -8.43
C THR A 23 10.13 -1.68 -8.37
N ASN A 24 10.49 -1.23 -7.17
CA ASN A 24 11.56 -0.26 -6.94
C ASN A 24 12.86 -0.89 -6.42
N GLY A 25 12.83 -2.13 -5.94
CA GLY A 25 14.04 -2.80 -5.43
C GLY A 25 15.17 -2.90 -6.47
N GLN A 26 14.84 -2.92 -7.77
CA GLN A 26 15.82 -2.87 -8.86
C GLN A 26 16.71 -1.62 -8.85
N LEU A 27 16.26 -0.53 -8.20
CA LEU A 27 17.00 0.72 -8.07
C LEU A 27 18.15 0.61 -7.04
N ILE A 28 18.08 -0.38 -6.15
CA ILE A 28 19.04 -0.56 -5.05
C ILE A 28 19.86 -1.81 -5.25
N TRP A 29 19.20 -2.92 -5.60
CA TRP A 29 19.81 -4.24 -5.63
C TRP A 29 20.01 -4.71 -7.08
N PRO A 30 21.27 -4.82 -7.55
CA PRO A 30 21.58 -5.30 -8.90
C PRO A 30 21.02 -6.72 -9.17
N TRP A 31 20.89 -7.54 -8.12
CA TRP A 31 20.30 -8.87 -8.24
C TRP A 31 18.83 -8.80 -8.68
N ILE A 32 18.03 -7.91 -8.09
CA ILE A 32 16.61 -7.73 -8.48
C ILE A 32 16.55 -7.27 -9.94
N LYS A 33 17.39 -6.31 -10.32
CA LYS A 33 17.48 -5.82 -11.69
C LYS A 33 17.86 -6.92 -12.70
N LYS A 34 18.75 -7.86 -12.32
CA LYS A 34 19.19 -8.96 -13.19
C LYS A 34 18.18 -10.10 -13.28
N ASN A 35 17.34 -10.29 -12.26
CA ASN A 35 16.44 -11.45 -12.12
C ASN A 35 14.97 -11.05 -12.18
N GLU A 36 14.61 -10.12 -13.08
CA GLU A 36 13.26 -9.55 -13.19
C GLU A 36 12.16 -10.62 -13.22
N TYR A 37 12.29 -11.63 -14.08
CA TYR A 37 11.28 -12.69 -14.19
C TYR A 37 11.04 -13.48 -12.89
N ILE A 38 12.11 -13.73 -12.12
CA ILE A 38 12.00 -14.41 -10.82
C ILE A 38 11.27 -13.49 -9.83
N VAL A 39 11.59 -12.20 -9.84
CA VAL A 39 10.95 -11.20 -8.99
C VAL A 39 9.48 -11.00 -9.39
N LEU A 40 9.13 -11.13 -10.67
CA LEU A 40 7.75 -11.11 -11.15
C LEU A 40 6.92 -12.29 -10.62
N LEU A 41 7.52 -13.44 -10.28
CA LEU A 41 6.79 -14.53 -9.64
C LEU A 41 6.23 -14.13 -8.26
N ALA A 42 6.83 -13.13 -7.60
CA ALA A 42 6.31 -12.58 -6.35
C ALA A 42 4.97 -11.83 -6.55
N SER A 43 4.57 -11.51 -7.79
CA SER A 43 3.24 -10.95 -8.07
C SER A 43 2.11 -11.87 -7.64
N TYR A 44 2.32 -13.19 -7.64
CA TYR A 44 1.28 -14.14 -7.21
C TYR A 44 0.95 -14.00 -5.71
N PRO A 45 1.90 -14.14 -4.77
CA PRO A 45 1.61 -13.93 -3.35
C PRO A 45 1.22 -12.49 -3.03
N ILE A 46 1.74 -11.48 -3.74
CA ILE A 46 1.31 -10.08 -3.58
C ILE A 46 -0.16 -9.90 -3.99
N GLY A 47 -0.56 -10.46 -5.14
CA GLY A 47 -1.95 -10.46 -5.59
C GLY A 47 -2.87 -11.18 -4.61
N TRP A 48 -2.42 -12.29 -4.03
CA TRP A 48 -3.16 -12.99 -2.97
C TRP A 48 -3.33 -12.14 -1.70
N LEU A 49 -2.32 -11.35 -1.30
CA LEU A 49 -2.47 -10.42 -0.17
C LEU A 49 -3.49 -9.32 -0.48
N PHE A 50 -3.47 -8.75 -1.69
CA PHE A 50 -4.49 -7.77 -2.09
C PHE A 50 -5.90 -8.38 -2.15
N TRP A 51 -6.01 -9.64 -2.55
CA TRP A 51 -7.26 -10.39 -2.44
C TRP A 51 -7.72 -10.50 -0.99
N LYS A 52 -6.82 -10.82 -0.05
CA LYS A 52 -7.16 -10.84 1.39
C LYS A 52 -7.58 -9.47 1.91
N CYS A 53 -6.97 -8.38 1.43
CA CYS A 53 -7.42 -7.05 1.78
C CYS A 53 -8.90 -6.83 1.42
N THR A 54 -9.35 -7.23 0.23
CA THR A 54 -10.76 -7.07 -0.15
C THR A 54 -11.67 -8.05 0.59
N GLU A 55 -11.25 -9.30 0.77
CA GLU A 55 -11.99 -10.35 1.49
C GLU A 55 -12.32 -9.94 2.94
N TYR A 56 -11.35 -9.39 3.68
CA TYR A 56 -11.59 -8.93 5.05
C TYR A 56 -12.09 -7.49 5.10
N GLY A 57 -11.70 -6.64 4.15
CA GLY A 57 -12.10 -5.24 4.12
C GLY A 57 -13.58 -5.06 3.83
N TYR A 58 -14.16 -5.86 2.92
CA TYR A 58 -15.56 -5.74 2.52
C TYR A 58 -16.53 -5.86 3.72
N PRO A 59 -16.45 -6.92 4.57
CA PRO A 59 -17.26 -6.99 5.79
C PRO A 59 -16.80 -6.02 6.89
N ALA A 60 -15.59 -5.45 6.83
CA ALA A 60 -15.16 -4.44 7.80
C ALA A 60 -15.84 -3.08 7.59
N PHE A 61 -16.39 -2.83 6.40
CA PHE A 61 -17.09 -1.61 6.02
C PHE A 61 -18.51 -1.91 5.51
N ASP A 62 -19.20 -2.88 6.13
CA ASP A 62 -20.62 -3.17 5.87
C ASP A 62 -20.97 -3.40 4.38
N GLY A 63 -20.07 -4.05 3.64
CA GLY A 63 -20.27 -4.34 2.22
C GLY A 63 -19.97 -3.17 1.28
N GLN A 64 -19.27 -2.14 1.76
CA GLN A 64 -18.83 -1.03 0.92
C GLN A 64 -17.41 -1.27 0.37
N PRO A 65 -17.20 -1.29 -0.95
CA PRO A 65 -15.88 -1.55 -1.53
C PRO A 65 -14.97 -0.33 -1.55
N TRP A 66 -15.51 0.89 -1.55
CA TRP A 66 -14.73 2.13 -1.64
C TRP A 66 -13.85 2.40 -0.42
N PRO A 67 -14.34 2.30 0.84
CA PRO A 67 -13.50 2.50 2.02
C PRO A 67 -12.28 1.55 2.04
N VAL A 68 -12.46 0.31 1.59
CA VAL A 68 -11.39 -0.68 1.47
C VAL A 68 -10.29 -0.20 0.51
N ARG A 69 -10.68 0.24 -0.69
CA ARG A 69 -9.72 0.70 -1.71
C ARG A 69 -8.95 1.92 -1.25
N PHE A 70 -9.61 2.89 -0.63
CA PHE A 70 -8.96 4.09 -0.13
C PHE A 70 -8.00 3.78 1.02
N LEU A 71 -8.36 2.86 1.92
CA LEU A 71 -7.45 2.43 2.97
C LEU A 71 -6.20 1.74 2.40
N ILE A 72 -6.35 0.85 1.43
CA ILE A 72 -5.22 0.23 0.71
C ILE A 72 -4.34 1.31 0.05
N HIS A 73 -4.96 2.34 -0.54
CA HIS A 73 -4.25 3.44 -1.20
C HIS A 73 -3.43 4.28 -0.21
N VAL A 74 -4.01 4.63 0.93
CA VAL A 74 -3.32 5.39 2.00
C VAL A 74 -2.17 4.58 2.58
N ALA A 75 -2.40 3.29 2.85
CA ALA A 75 -1.34 2.38 3.28
C ALA A 75 -0.20 2.32 2.23
N GLY A 76 -0.55 2.34 0.95
CA GLY A 76 0.40 2.39 -0.16
C GLY A 76 1.25 3.65 -0.15
N ILE A 77 0.63 4.83 -0.13
CA ILE A 77 1.34 6.11 -0.11
C ILE A 77 2.30 6.18 1.07
N LEU A 78 1.83 5.86 2.28
CA LEU A 78 2.68 5.89 3.48
C LEU A 78 3.85 4.91 3.38
N THR A 79 3.58 3.67 2.94
CA THR A 79 4.63 2.63 2.79
C THR A 79 5.66 3.05 1.75
N PHE A 80 5.23 3.55 0.59
CA PHE A 80 6.10 3.98 -0.49
C PHE A 80 6.97 5.17 -0.08
N ILE A 81 6.40 6.13 0.65
CA ILE A 81 7.16 7.27 1.18
C ILE A 81 8.24 6.78 2.14
N ILE A 82 7.88 5.93 3.11
CA ILE A 82 8.83 5.41 4.10
C ILE A 82 9.98 4.68 3.40
N PHE A 83 9.66 3.77 2.47
CA PHE A 83 10.67 2.96 1.81
C PHE A 83 11.53 3.79 0.87
N THR A 84 10.95 4.72 0.12
CA THR A 84 11.70 5.61 -0.78
C THR A 84 12.65 6.51 0.01
N THR A 85 12.18 7.15 1.09
CA THR A 85 13.05 7.97 1.94
C THR A 85 14.12 7.13 2.66
N TRP A 86 13.78 5.95 3.16
CA TRP A 86 14.71 5.15 3.94
C TRP A 86 15.74 4.40 3.08
N LEU A 87 15.30 3.76 2.00
CA LEU A 87 16.12 2.86 1.18
C LEU A 87 16.79 3.59 0.01
N LEU A 88 16.10 4.53 -0.65
CA LEU A 88 16.69 5.34 -1.72
C LEU A 88 17.34 6.63 -1.22
N LYS A 89 17.22 6.93 0.07
CA LYS A 89 17.74 8.17 0.69
C LYS A 89 17.18 9.44 0.05
N GLU A 90 16.00 9.33 -0.58
CA GLU A 90 15.29 10.47 -1.15
C GLU A 90 14.80 11.41 -0.06
N PRO A 91 15.02 12.73 -0.18
CA PRO A 91 14.67 13.68 0.86
C PRO A 91 13.15 13.74 1.05
N PHE A 92 12.72 13.81 2.31
CA PHE A 92 11.33 14.06 2.64
C PHE A 92 11.00 15.55 2.42
N THR A 93 10.40 15.88 1.28
CA THR A 93 10.16 17.28 0.87
C THR A 93 8.75 17.75 1.19
N LEU A 94 8.52 19.07 1.08
CA LEU A 94 7.19 19.67 1.19
C LEU A 94 6.19 19.08 0.19
N LYS A 95 6.65 18.64 -0.99
CA LYS A 95 5.80 17.97 -1.99
C LYS A 95 5.18 16.69 -1.40
N ILE A 96 5.97 15.92 -0.65
CA ILE A 96 5.50 14.69 0.00
C ILE A 96 4.48 15.01 1.10
N VAL A 97 4.70 16.06 1.89
CA VAL A 97 3.74 16.52 2.90
C VAL A 97 2.40 16.87 2.24
N VAL A 98 2.41 17.62 1.15
CA VAL A 98 1.18 17.98 0.41
C VAL A 98 0.47 16.74 -0.12
N GLN A 99 1.19 15.76 -0.66
CA GLN A 99 0.62 14.50 -1.12
C GLN A 99 -0.05 13.70 0.02
N ILE A 100 0.58 13.65 1.19
CA ILE A 100 0.00 13.02 2.39
C ILE A 100 -1.28 13.73 2.79
N LEU A 101 -1.28 15.07 2.83
CA LEU A 101 -2.47 15.86 3.18
C LEU A 101 -3.61 15.59 2.20
N LEU A 102 -3.35 15.59 0.90
CA LEU A 102 -4.35 15.25 -0.13
C LEU A 102 -4.91 13.84 0.07
N CYS A 103 -4.05 12.88 0.42
CA CYS A 103 -4.46 11.50 0.71
C CYS A 103 -5.43 11.44 1.90
N PHE A 104 -5.16 12.18 2.98
CA PHE A 104 -6.08 12.29 4.12
C PHE A 104 -7.37 13.05 3.77
N SER A 105 -7.33 14.05 2.88
CA SER A 105 -8.54 14.71 2.40
C SER A 105 -9.47 13.74 1.65
N ILE A 106 -8.91 12.85 0.83
CA ILE A 106 -9.68 11.80 0.14
C ILE A 106 -10.37 10.86 1.16
N LEU A 107 -9.67 10.45 2.22
CA LEU A 107 -10.28 9.68 3.31
C LEU A 107 -11.39 10.47 4.02
N GLY A 108 -11.17 11.76 4.26
CA GLY A 108 -12.18 12.65 4.83
C GLY A 108 -13.47 12.65 4.01
N VAL A 109 -13.36 12.80 2.69
CA VAL A 109 -14.54 12.68 1.79
C VAL A 109 -15.23 11.34 1.99
N GLN A 110 -14.48 10.23 2.02
CA GLN A 110 -15.07 8.89 2.15
C GLN A 110 -15.80 8.65 3.48
N PHE A 111 -15.33 9.24 4.58
CA PHE A 111 -15.94 9.04 5.90
C PHE A 111 -17.03 10.06 6.24
N PHE A 112 -16.91 11.30 5.75
CA PHE A 112 -17.80 12.40 6.13
C PHE A 112 -18.87 12.71 5.07
N TRP A 113 -18.64 12.35 3.81
CA TRP A 113 -19.61 12.55 2.73
C TRP A 113 -20.33 11.23 2.44
N LYS A 114 -21.63 11.19 2.78
CA LYS A 114 -22.52 10.06 2.47
C LYS A 114 -23.06 10.12 1.05
#